data_AF-A0A356MS04-F1
#
_entry.id   AF-A0A356MS04-F1
#
_cell.length_a   1.000
_cell.length_b   1.000
_cell.length_c   1.000
_cell.angle_alpha   90.00
_cell.angle_beta   90.00
_cell.angle_gamma   90.00
#
_symmetry.space_group_name_H-M   'P 1'
#
loop_
_entity.id
_entity.type
_entity.pdbx_description
1 polymer ?
#
loop_
_entity_poly.entity_id
_entity_poly.type
_entity_poly.pdbx_seq_one_letter_code
_entity_poly.pdbx_strand_id
1 'polypeptide(L)'
;VVAATDGPMPQTREHILLGRQVGIPRIVVFMNKVDMVDDEELLELVEMEIRELLSFYEYDGDNGPIVQGSALGALNGEGKWVETVMNLMEAVDQWIEIPPRDNEKPFLMSIEDVFTITGRGTVATGRIETGVINTSDPVEILGMGDEKLTSTITGVEMFRKILDRGEAGDNVGLLLRGIEKSDIRRGMVIAKPGTITPHTKFKAEVYILKKEEGGRHTPFHNKYRPQFYFRTTDVTGEIVLEAGREMVMPGDNVTIEVHLINPVAMDTGLRFAIREGGRTVGAGQVTTVIE
;
A
#
# COMPACT_ATOMS: atom_id res chain seq x y z
N VAL A 1 -15.53 -4.94 1.67
CA VAL A 1 -16.89 -5.19 1.12
C VAL A 1 -17.07 -6.69 0.99
N VAL A 2 -18.17 -7.23 1.50
CA VAL A 2 -18.53 -8.65 1.41
C VAL A 2 -19.95 -8.74 0.88
N ALA A 3 -20.25 -9.68 -0.01
CA ALA A 3 -21.61 -9.87 -0.51
C ALA A 3 -22.40 -10.77 0.46
N ALA A 4 -23.57 -10.33 0.91
CA ALA A 4 -24.47 -11.11 1.76
C ALA A 4 -24.90 -12.44 1.09
N THR A 5 -24.94 -12.47 -0.24
CA THR A 5 -25.29 -13.66 -1.03
C THR A 5 -24.22 -14.75 -1.01
N ASP A 6 -22.95 -14.38 -0.81
CA ASP A 6 -21.81 -15.28 -1.01
C ASP A 6 -21.01 -15.51 0.28
N GLY A 7 -21.12 -14.60 1.25
CA GLY A 7 -20.30 -14.59 2.45
C GLY A 7 -18.80 -14.30 2.16
N PRO A 8 -17.91 -14.53 3.14
CA PRO A 8 -16.48 -14.34 2.98
C PRO A 8 -15.85 -15.34 1.99
N MET A 9 -15.31 -14.80 0.89
CA MET A 9 -14.66 -15.57 -0.18
C MET A 9 -13.13 -15.58 -0.06
N PRO A 10 -12.37 -16.40 -0.83
CA PRO A 10 -10.91 -16.46 -0.73
C PRO A 10 -10.22 -15.09 -0.80
N GLN A 11 -10.64 -14.20 -1.71
CA GLN A 11 -10.09 -12.84 -1.82
C GLN A 11 -10.45 -11.96 -0.61
N THR A 12 -11.55 -12.24 0.09
CA THR A 12 -11.89 -11.54 1.35
C THR A 12 -10.82 -11.84 2.40
N ARG A 13 -10.44 -13.12 2.54
CA ARG A 13 -9.38 -13.55 3.46
C ARG A 13 -8.03 -12.94 3.07
N GLU A 14 -7.69 -13.03 1.78
CA GLU A 14 -6.42 -12.50 1.24
C GLU A 14 -6.29 -10.99 1.48
N HIS A 15 -7.34 -10.20 1.21
CA HIS A 15 -7.29 -8.75 1.41
C HIS A 15 -7.17 -8.35 2.89
N ILE A 16 -7.85 -9.04 3.81
CA ILE A 16 -7.74 -8.76 5.25
C ILE A 16 -6.33 -9.06 5.74
N LEU A 17 -5.78 -10.22 5.36
CA LEU A 17 -4.40 -10.60 5.66
C LEU A 17 -3.39 -9.58 5.10
N LEU A 18 -3.46 -9.29 3.80
CA LEU A 18 -2.55 -8.35 3.15
C LEU A 18 -2.67 -6.97 3.79
N GLY A 19 -3.89 -6.52 4.11
CA GLY A 19 -4.15 -5.29 4.85
C GLY A 19 -3.39 -5.26 6.17
N ARG A 20 -3.43 -6.35 6.94
CA ARG A 20 -2.72 -6.46 8.22
C ARG A 20 -1.21 -6.37 8.01
N GLN A 21 -0.68 -7.09 7.02
CA GLN A 21 0.74 -7.11 6.69
C GLN A 21 1.27 -5.73 6.24
N VAL A 22 0.50 -5.00 5.42
CA VAL A 22 0.88 -3.64 5.00
C VAL A 22 0.57 -2.57 6.07
N GLY A 23 -0.04 -2.96 7.19
CA GLY A 23 -0.23 -2.10 8.36
C GLY A 23 -1.48 -1.25 8.34
N ILE A 24 -2.54 -1.71 7.67
CA ILE A 24 -3.86 -1.10 7.80
C ILE A 24 -4.33 -1.29 9.25
N PRO A 25 -4.59 -0.22 10.01
CA PRO A 25 -4.85 -0.33 11.45
C PRO A 25 -6.30 -0.73 11.77
N ARG A 26 -7.25 -0.30 10.94
CA ARG A 26 -8.69 -0.49 11.15
C ARG A 26 -9.40 -0.76 9.83
N ILE A 27 -10.46 -1.56 9.89
CA ILE A 27 -11.33 -1.89 8.75
C ILE A 27 -12.76 -1.51 9.12
N VAL A 28 -13.49 -0.93 8.16
CA VAL A 28 -14.95 -0.81 8.18
C VAL A 28 -15.49 -1.75 7.11
N VAL A 29 -16.51 -2.53 7.45
CA VAL A 29 -17.12 -3.49 6.52
C VAL A 29 -18.45 -2.96 6.00
N PHE A 30 -18.64 -3.08 4.69
CA PHE A 30 -19.94 -2.96 4.07
C PHE A 30 -20.38 -4.36 3.59
N MET A 31 -21.44 -4.90 4.20
CA MET A 31 -22.10 -6.13 3.76
C MET A 31 -23.14 -5.75 2.69
N ASN A 32 -22.76 -5.96 1.44
CA ASN A 32 -23.50 -5.51 0.26
C ASN A 32 -24.48 -6.58 -0.24
N LYS A 33 -25.40 -6.19 -1.12
CA LYS A 33 -26.43 -7.06 -1.72
C LYS A 33 -27.44 -7.61 -0.72
N VAL A 34 -27.70 -6.89 0.37
CA VAL A 34 -28.73 -7.27 1.35
C VAL A 34 -30.13 -7.25 0.74
N ASP A 35 -30.34 -6.47 -0.32
CA ASP A 35 -31.57 -6.48 -1.12
C ASP A 35 -31.88 -7.81 -1.81
N MET A 36 -30.90 -8.73 -1.89
CA MET A 36 -31.04 -10.04 -2.53
C MET A 36 -31.22 -11.18 -1.51
N VAL A 37 -31.27 -10.86 -0.21
CA VAL A 37 -31.33 -11.85 0.87
C VAL A 37 -32.51 -11.49 1.78
N ASP A 38 -33.54 -12.34 1.77
CA ASP A 38 -34.76 -12.14 2.57
C ASP A 38 -34.67 -12.83 3.95
N ASP A 39 -33.63 -13.63 4.19
CA ASP A 39 -33.44 -14.44 5.40
C ASP A 39 -32.52 -13.73 6.39
N GLU A 40 -33.08 -13.31 7.53
CA GLU A 40 -32.36 -12.62 8.60
C GLU A 40 -31.32 -13.52 9.27
N GLU A 41 -31.57 -14.83 9.41
CA GLU A 41 -30.62 -15.78 10.00
C GLU A 41 -29.37 -15.93 9.12
N LEU A 42 -29.54 -15.86 7.79
CA LEU A 42 -28.41 -15.90 6.85
C LEU A 42 -27.56 -14.62 6.95
N LEU A 43 -28.19 -13.46 7.12
CA LEU A 43 -27.47 -12.19 7.29
C LEU A 43 -26.66 -12.20 8.60
N GLU A 44 -27.24 -12.68 9.69
CA GLU A 44 -26.54 -12.84 10.97
C GLU A 44 -25.36 -13.82 10.87
N LEU A 45 -25.55 -14.94 10.17
CA LEU A 45 -24.49 -15.92 9.92
C LEU A 45 -23.32 -15.31 9.16
N VAL A 46 -23.60 -14.59 8.07
CA VAL A 46 -22.55 -13.93 7.27
C VAL A 46 -21.84 -12.87 8.09
N GLU A 47 -22.57 -12.08 8.90
CA GLU A 47 -21.96 -11.11 9.80
C GLU A 47 -21.01 -11.79 10.79
N MET A 48 -21.45 -12.89 11.42
CA MET A 48 -20.63 -13.67 12.35
C MET A 48 -19.34 -14.18 11.68
N GLU A 49 -19.43 -14.75 10.48
CA GLU A 49 -18.26 -15.22 9.73
C GLU A 49 -17.28 -14.07 9.38
N ILE A 50 -17.80 -12.87 9.06
CA ILE A 50 -16.97 -11.69 8.82
C ILE A 50 -16.23 -11.30 10.10
N ARG A 51 -16.93 -11.27 11.25
CA ARG A 51 -16.33 -10.91 12.55
C ARG A 51 -15.24 -11.90 12.95
N GLU A 52 -15.51 -13.19 12.85
CA GLU A 52 -14.53 -14.24 13.12
C GLU A 52 -13.29 -14.09 12.22
N LEU A 53 -13.49 -13.79 10.94
CA LEU A 53 -12.39 -13.60 10.00
C LEU A 53 -11.54 -12.37 10.31
N LEU A 54 -12.16 -11.26 10.71
CA LEU A 54 -11.45 -10.06 11.17
C LEU A 54 -10.64 -10.37 12.44
N SER A 55 -11.25 -11.01 13.43
CA SER A 55 -10.59 -11.41 14.68
C SER A 55 -9.45 -12.39 14.45
N PHE A 56 -9.60 -13.35 13.52
CA PHE A 56 -8.56 -14.29 13.14
C PHE A 56 -7.29 -13.59 12.61
N TYR A 57 -7.45 -12.49 11.89
CA TYR A 57 -6.34 -11.67 11.39
C TYR A 57 -6.02 -10.46 12.29
N GLU A 58 -6.37 -10.55 13.58
CA GLU A 58 -6.03 -9.57 14.62
C GLU A 58 -6.60 -8.15 14.40
N TYR A 59 -7.73 -8.05 13.70
CA TYR A 59 -8.57 -6.86 13.75
C TYR A 59 -9.61 -6.98 14.87
N ASP A 60 -10.19 -5.86 15.27
CA ASP A 60 -11.30 -5.84 16.24
C ASP A 60 -12.59 -6.28 15.55
N GLY A 61 -12.80 -7.59 15.43
CA GLY A 61 -14.00 -8.17 14.83
C GLY A 61 -15.24 -8.01 15.71
N ASP A 62 -15.08 -7.92 17.03
CA ASP A 62 -16.20 -7.79 17.95
C ASP A 62 -16.83 -6.39 17.92
N ASN A 63 -16.01 -5.34 17.86
CA ASN A 63 -16.49 -3.95 17.86
C ASN A 63 -16.44 -3.27 16.49
N GLY A 64 -15.77 -3.88 15.51
CA GLY A 64 -15.65 -3.36 14.15
C GLY A 64 -17.02 -3.08 13.51
N PRO A 65 -17.22 -1.91 12.87
CA PRO A 65 -18.48 -1.59 12.22
C PRO A 65 -18.71 -2.47 10.99
N ILE A 66 -19.90 -3.08 10.94
CA ILE A 66 -20.42 -3.79 9.77
C ILE A 66 -21.73 -3.11 9.39
N VAL A 67 -21.75 -2.46 8.23
CA VAL A 67 -22.93 -1.78 7.72
C VAL A 67 -23.57 -2.66 6.64
N GLN A 68 -24.82 -3.04 6.88
CA GLN A 68 -25.61 -3.86 5.96
C GLN A 68 -26.35 -2.96 4.96
N GLY A 69 -26.29 -3.25 3.66
CA GLY A 69 -27.00 -2.44 2.68
C GLY A 69 -26.95 -2.92 1.24
N SER A 70 -27.44 -2.05 0.34
CA SER A 70 -27.41 -2.25 -1.10
C SER A 70 -26.76 -1.07 -1.79
N ALA A 71 -25.54 -1.27 -2.30
CA ALA A 71 -24.87 -0.25 -3.10
C ALA A 71 -25.62 0.07 -4.40
N LEU A 72 -26.26 -0.95 -5.01
CA LEU A 72 -27.04 -0.77 -6.24
C LEU A 72 -28.33 0.00 -5.97
N GLY A 73 -29.08 -0.39 -4.92
CA GLY A 73 -30.29 0.32 -4.52
C GLY A 73 -30.00 1.78 -4.14
N ALA A 74 -28.90 2.03 -3.44
CA ALA A 74 -28.47 3.39 -3.12
C ALA A 74 -28.14 4.21 -4.38
N LEU A 75 -27.43 3.61 -5.34
CA LEU A 75 -27.11 4.24 -6.62
C LEU A 75 -28.37 4.58 -7.43
N ASN A 76 -29.41 3.75 -7.33
CA ASN A 76 -30.71 3.98 -7.95
C ASN A 76 -31.57 5.03 -7.22
N GLY A 77 -31.10 5.57 -6.10
CA GLY A 77 -31.79 6.61 -5.34
C GLY A 77 -32.90 6.09 -4.43
N GLU A 78 -32.92 4.80 -4.11
CA GLU A 78 -33.88 4.24 -3.16
C GLU A 78 -33.54 4.71 -1.74
N GLY A 79 -34.43 5.50 -1.13
CA GLY A 79 -34.15 6.22 0.13
C GLY A 79 -33.58 5.34 1.25
N LYS A 80 -34.14 4.15 1.48
CA LYS A 80 -33.65 3.21 2.52
C LYS A 80 -32.19 2.78 2.31
N TRP A 81 -31.75 2.67 1.06
CA TRP A 81 -30.39 2.22 0.74
C TRP A 81 -29.41 3.38 0.68
N VAL A 82 -29.85 4.57 0.26
CA VAL A 82 -29.07 5.80 0.36
C VAL A 82 -28.65 6.05 1.81
N GLU A 83 -29.55 5.81 2.76
CA GLU A 83 -29.26 5.92 4.19
C GLU A 83 -28.16 4.94 4.64
N THR A 84 -28.15 3.70 4.15
CA THR A 84 -27.07 2.74 4.49
C THR A 84 -25.68 3.21 4.03
N VAL A 85 -25.58 3.96 2.93
CA VAL A 85 -24.31 4.54 2.48
C VAL A 85 -23.91 5.71 3.38
N MET A 86 -24.85 6.52 3.84
CA MET A 86 -24.57 7.58 4.81
C MET A 86 -24.08 6.98 6.14
N ASN A 87 -24.71 5.91 6.62
CA ASN A 87 -24.28 5.19 7.82
C ASN A 87 -22.88 4.59 7.66
N LEU A 88 -22.53 4.10 6.45
CA LEU A 88 -21.18 3.65 6.13
C LEU A 88 -20.16 4.80 6.24
N MET A 89 -20.48 5.99 5.73
CA MET A 89 -19.59 7.15 5.83
C MET A 89 -19.45 7.63 7.28
N GLU A 90 -20.54 7.63 8.04
CA GLU A 90 -20.49 7.94 9.48
C GLU A 90 -19.63 6.94 10.25
N ALA A 91 -19.76 5.64 9.96
CA ALA A 91 -18.90 4.62 10.53
C ALA A 91 -17.43 4.83 10.16
N VAL A 92 -17.13 5.25 8.92
CA VAL A 92 -15.77 5.62 8.50
C VAL A 92 -15.25 6.80 9.33
N ASP A 93 -16.03 7.87 9.47
CA ASP A 93 -15.63 9.08 10.19
C ASP A 93 -15.38 8.81 11.69
N GLN A 94 -16.17 7.91 12.31
CA GLN A 94 -16.07 7.60 13.74
C GLN A 94 -15.03 6.52 14.04
N TRP A 95 -14.90 5.51 13.16
CA TRP A 95 -14.06 4.34 13.42
C TRP A 95 -12.64 4.51 12.92
N ILE A 96 -12.43 5.17 11.79
CA ILE A 96 -11.09 5.33 11.23
C ILE A 96 -10.43 6.55 11.87
N GLU A 97 -9.46 6.30 12.73
CA GLU A 97 -8.63 7.36 13.29
C GLU A 97 -7.95 8.15 12.17
N ILE A 98 -7.97 9.48 12.30
CA ILE A 98 -7.16 10.33 11.43
C ILE A 98 -5.70 9.97 11.71
N PRO A 99 -4.98 9.39 10.73
CA PRO A 99 -3.62 8.93 10.97
C PRO A 99 -2.75 10.14 11.33
N PRO A 100 -1.86 10.00 12.33
CA PRO A 100 -0.91 11.06 12.63
C PRO A 100 -0.11 11.34 11.37
N ARG A 101 -0.18 12.57 10.89
CA ARG A 101 0.61 12.99 9.73
C ARG A 101 2.04 13.15 10.17
N ASP A 102 2.94 12.42 9.51
CA ASP A 102 4.38 12.46 9.73
C ASP A 102 5.01 13.76 9.18
N ASN A 103 4.40 14.91 9.44
CA ASN A 103 4.77 16.21 8.89
C ASN A 103 6.14 16.70 9.36
N GLU A 104 6.62 16.22 10.52
CA GLU A 104 7.94 16.56 11.07
C GLU A 104 9.08 15.75 10.44
N LYS A 105 8.78 14.61 9.82
CA LYS A 105 9.79 13.81 9.11
C LYS A 105 10.21 14.53 7.82
N PRO A 106 11.40 14.21 7.28
CA PRO A 106 11.78 14.68 5.96
C PRO A 106 10.73 14.39 4.89
N PHE A 107 10.61 15.29 3.92
CA PHE A 107 9.70 15.12 2.79
C PHE A 107 10.07 13.87 1.98
N LEU A 108 9.07 13.04 1.70
CA LEU A 108 9.18 11.89 0.81
C LEU A 108 7.84 11.66 0.09
N MET A 109 7.89 11.51 -1.23
CA MET A 109 6.74 11.16 -2.06
C MET A 109 7.13 10.11 -3.09
N SER A 110 6.34 9.04 -3.17
CA SER A 110 6.44 8.06 -4.24
C SER A 110 5.91 8.60 -5.56
N ILE A 111 6.62 8.37 -6.67
CA ILE A 111 6.08 8.65 -8.00
C ILE A 111 5.18 7.50 -8.43
N GLU A 112 3.92 7.82 -8.69
CA GLU A 112 2.89 6.92 -9.22
C GLU A 112 2.70 7.10 -10.73
N ASP A 113 2.71 8.35 -11.21
CA ASP A 113 2.57 8.68 -12.63
C ASP A 113 3.31 10.00 -12.96
N VAL A 114 3.58 10.21 -14.25
CA VAL A 114 4.31 11.38 -14.76
C VAL A 114 3.62 11.95 -16.00
N PHE A 115 3.32 13.24 -15.93
CA PHE A 115 2.67 14.00 -17.00
C PHE A 115 3.56 15.14 -17.48
N THR A 116 3.34 15.55 -18.73
CA THR A 116 3.88 16.81 -19.24
C THR A 116 2.71 17.74 -19.50
N ILE A 117 2.69 18.90 -18.83
CA ILE A 117 1.68 19.93 -19.07
C ILE A 117 2.30 20.98 -19.99
N THR A 118 1.73 21.13 -21.18
CA THR A 118 2.17 22.10 -22.17
C THR A 118 2.24 23.50 -21.56
N GLY A 119 3.41 24.14 -21.65
CA GLY A 119 3.64 25.49 -21.12
C GLY A 119 3.89 25.57 -19.61
N ARG A 120 3.80 24.47 -18.86
CA ARG A 120 4.13 24.44 -17.41
C ARG A 120 5.34 23.56 -17.10
N GLY A 121 5.46 22.40 -17.74
CA GLY A 121 6.57 21.46 -17.51
C GLY A 121 6.12 20.08 -17.06
N THR A 122 7.04 19.33 -16.45
CA THR A 122 6.83 17.95 -16.00
C THR A 122 6.20 17.92 -14.62
N VAL A 123 5.13 17.13 -14.47
CA VAL A 123 4.42 16.90 -13.20
C VAL A 123 4.56 15.44 -12.81
N ALA A 124 5.08 15.20 -11.61
CA ALA A 124 5.06 13.89 -10.98
C ALA A 124 3.89 13.82 -9.99
N THR A 125 3.07 12.77 -10.08
CA THR A 125 1.94 12.57 -9.15
C THR A 125 2.22 11.43 -8.19
N GLY A 126 1.70 11.57 -6.97
CA GLY A 126 1.65 10.48 -6.00
C GLY A 126 1.22 10.96 -4.62
N ARG A 127 1.19 10.01 -3.68
CA ARG A 127 0.92 10.30 -2.28
C ARG A 127 2.18 10.71 -1.53
N ILE A 128 2.11 11.83 -0.80
CA ILE A 128 3.18 12.23 0.12
C ILE A 128 3.19 11.24 1.30
N GLU A 129 4.29 10.51 1.47
CA GLU A 129 4.46 9.53 2.54
C GLU A 129 4.76 10.22 3.87
N THR A 130 5.70 11.16 3.85
CA THR A 130 6.17 11.87 5.04
C THR A 130 6.51 13.32 4.72
N GLY A 131 6.50 14.15 5.76
CA GLY A 131 6.95 15.53 5.70
C GLY A 131 6.01 16.47 4.96
N VAL A 132 6.58 17.59 4.57
CA VAL A 132 5.90 18.73 3.96
C VAL A 132 6.72 19.22 2.79
N ILE A 133 6.05 19.61 1.72
CA ILE A 133 6.68 20.25 0.56
C ILE A 133 5.97 21.56 0.21
N ASN A 134 6.75 22.58 -0.10
CA ASN A 134 6.27 23.89 -0.53
C ASN A 134 6.78 24.21 -1.92
N THR A 135 6.12 25.15 -2.58
CA THR A 135 6.68 25.74 -3.80
C THR A 135 8.03 26.40 -3.48
N SER A 136 9.00 26.22 -4.38
CA SER A 136 10.41 26.64 -4.29
C SER A 136 11.31 25.73 -3.45
N ASP A 137 10.80 24.68 -2.82
CA ASP A 137 11.65 23.75 -2.08
C ASP A 137 12.55 22.95 -3.05
N PRO A 138 13.85 22.77 -2.72
CA PRO A 138 14.74 21.89 -3.48
C PRO A 138 14.43 20.43 -3.16
N VAL A 139 14.53 19.57 -4.17
CA VAL A 139 14.26 18.13 -4.04
C VAL A 139 15.30 17.30 -4.79
N GLU A 140 15.45 16.06 -4.33
CA GLU A 140 16.18 15.01 -5.03
C GLU A 140 15.21 13.96 -5.56
N ILE A 141 15.51 13.43 -6.75
CA ILE A 141 14.72 12.37 -7.36
C ILE A 141 15.63 11.15 -7.48
N LEU A 142 15.20 10.03 -6.88
CA LEU A 142 16.03 8.87 -6.60
C LEU A 142 15.33 7.58 -7.01
N GLY A 143 16.11 6.59 -7.44
CA GLY A 143 15.68 5.20 -7.65
C GLY A 143 15.96 4.68 -9.06
N MET A 144 15.78 3.37 -9.23
CA MET A 144 15.81 2.68 -10.52
C MET A 144 17.15 2.71 -11.27
N GLY A 145 18.27 2.93 -10.56
CA GLY A 145 19.62 2.92 -11.15
C GLY A 145 20.01 4.19 -11.88
N ASP A 146 19.14 5.20 -11.91
CA ASP A 146 19.43 6.47 -12.56
C ASP A 146 20.31 7.34 -11.65
N GLU A 147 21.11 8.22 -12.28
CA GLU A 147 21.87 9.23 -11.54
C GLU A 147 20.91 10.09 -10.71
N LYS A 148 21.36 10.44 -9.51
CA LYS A 148 20.63 11.32 -8.61
C LYS A 148 20.31 12.65 -9.30
N LEU A 149 19.03 12.89 -9.57
CA LEU A 149 18.56 14.14 -10.15
C LEU A 149 18.24 15.14 -9.04
N THR A 150 18.46 16.42 -9.34
CA THR A 150 18.09 17.52 -8.45
C THR A 150 17.10 18.43 -9.18
N SER A 151 16.11 18.94 -8.44
CA SER A 151 15.11 19.85 -8.99
C SER A 151 14.61 20.82 -7.92
N THR A 152 13.71 21.70 -8.32
CA THR A 152 13.00 22.63 -7.44
C THR A 152 11.51 22.51 -7.74
N ILE A 153 10.70 22.43 -6.70
CA ILE A 153 9.24 22.42 -6.85
C ILE A 153 8.79 23.79 -7.33
N THR A 154 8.06 23.85 -8.44
CA THR A 154 7.50 25.10 -8.98
C THR A 154 6.00 25.21 -8.82
N GLY A 155 5.35 24.17 -8.31
CA GLY A 155 3.94 24.19 -7.96
C GLY A 155 3.52 22.88 -7.32
N VAL A 156 2.56 22.97 -6.40
CA VAL A 156 1.88 21.85 -5.78
C VAL A 156 0.41 21.91 -6.20
N GLU A 157 -0.12 20.82 -6.75
CA GLU A 157 -1.52 20.77 -7.20
C GLU A 157 -2.26 19.56 -6.62
N MET A 158 -3.52 19.75 -6.24
CA MET A 158 -4.42 18.68 -5.83
C MET A 158 -5.79 18.90 -6.49
N PHE A 159 -6.30 17.93 -7.25
CA PHE A 159 -7.60 18.01 -7.95
C PHE A 159 -7.82 19.31 -8.74
N ARG A 160 -6.84 19.73 -9.55
CA ARG A 160 -6.85 20.97 -10.35
C ARG A 160 -6.88 22.27 -9.54
N LYS A 161 -6.61 22.21 -8.23
CA LYS A 161 -6.39 23.37 -7.37
C LYS A 161 -4.89 23.52 -7.11
N ILE A 162 -4.40 24.74 -7.26
CA ILE A 162 -3.03 25.10 -6.88
C ILE A 162 -3.01 25.29 -5.36
N LEU A 163 -2.04 24.66 -4.72
CA LEU A 163 -1.79 24.75 -3.30
C LEU A 163 -0.41 25.37 -3.07
N ASP A 164 -0.25 26.09 -1.97
CA ASP A 164 1.06 26.62 -1.58
C ASP A 164 1.95 25.53 -0.95
N ARG A 165 1.30 24.50 -0.38
CA ARG A 165 1.90 23.45 0.44
C ARG A 165 1.19 22.11 0.20
N GLY A 166 1.96 21.03 0.17
CA GLY A 166 1.48 19.65 0.30
C GLY A 166 2.04 19.01 1.56
N GLU A 167 1.29 18.12 2.19
CA GLU A 167 1.70 17.45 3.42
C GLU A 167 1.41 15.95 3.42
N ALA A 168 1.99 15.23 4.39
CA ALA A 168 1.87 13.79 4.48
C ALA A 168 0.40 13.33 4.43
N GLY A 169 0.13 12.37 3.55
CA GLY A 169 -1.19 11.84 3.27
C GLY A 169 -1.89 12.44 2.04
N ASP A 170 -1.44 13.61 1.56
CA ASP A 170 -2.02 14.26 0.38
C ASP A 170 -1.65 13.52 -0.92
N ASN A 171 -2.61 13.40 -1.83
CA ASN A 171 -2.36 12.97 -3.22
C ASN A 171 -2.18 14.22 -4.08
N VAL A 172 -0.95 14.50 -4.49
CA VAL A 172 -0.58 15.74 -5.19
C VAL A 172 0.07 15.48 -6.54
N GLY A 173 0.05 16.49 -7.39
CA GLY A 173 0.96 16.66 -8.52
C GLY A 173 2.00 17.72 -8.18
N LEU A 174 3.28 17.36 -8.30
CA LEU A 174 4.41 18.27 -8.10
C LEU A 174 5.00 18.68 -9.45
N LEU A 175 4.98 19.98 -9.74
CA LEU A 175 5.62 20.54 -10.93
C LEU A 175 7.13 20.69 -10.67
N LEU A 176 7.95 20.09 -11.52
CA LEU A 176 9.40 19.99 -11.36
C LEU A 176 10.14 20.87 -12.36
N ARG A 177 11.04 21.72 -11.86
CA ARG A 177 11.87 22.56 -12.71
C ARG A 177 12.96 21.75 -13.39
N GLY A 178 13.06 21.88 -14.72
CA GLY A 178 14.18 21.36 -15.50
C GLY A 178 14.25 19.83 -15.61
N ILE A 179 13.17 19.13 -15.27
CA ILE A 179 13.06 17.68 -15.39
C ILE A 179 12.20 17.37 -16.62
N GLU A 180 12.68 16.49 -17.49
CA GLU A 180 11.89 15.96 -18.60
C GLU A 180 11.12 14.71 -18.16
N LYS A 181 10.00 14.43 -18.84
CA LYS A 181 9.21 13.22 -18.55
C LYS A 181 9.99 11.92 -18.75
N SER A 182 11.00 11.91 -19.62
CA SER A 182 11.90 10.76 -19.82
C SER A 182 12.85 10.53 -18.66
N ASP A 183 13.15 11.55 -17.85
CA ASP A 183 14.13 11.49 -16.78
C ASP A 183 13.57 10.85 -15.50
N ILE A 184 12.24 10.81 -15.39
CA ILE A 184 11.55 10.30 -14.20
C ILE A 184 10.45 9.32 -14.58
N ARG A 185 10.23 8.33 -13.71
CA ARG A 185 9.25 7.27 -13.94
C ARG A 185 8.65 6.78 -12.63
N ARG A 186 7.52 6.08 -12.74
CA ARG A 186 6.93 5.31 -11.63
C ARG A 186 8.01 4.41 -11.01
N GLY A 187 8.04 4.38 -9.67
CA GLY A 187 9.03 3.62 -8.89
C GLY A 187 10.18 4.44 -8.35
N MET A 188 10.38 5.65 -8.86
CA MET A 188 11.27 6.63 -8.23
C MET A 188 10.56 7.34 -7.08
N VAL A 189 11.35 8.00 -6.23
CA VAL A 189 10.85 8.84 -5.14
C VAL A 189 11.37 10.26 -5.29
N ILE A 190 10.57 11.22 -4.84
CA ILE A 190 10.98 12.61 -4.66
C ILE A 190 11.17 12.83 -3.16
N ALA A 191 12.35 13.28 -2.76
CA ALA A 191 12.71 13.40 -1.36
C ALA A 191 13.37 14.74 -1.03
N LYS A 192 13.33 15.10 0.24
CA LYS A 192 14.19 16.17 0.76
C LYS A 192 15.66 15.80 0.48
N PRO A 193 16.49 16.76 0.05
CA PRO A 193 17.88 16.45 -0.29
C PRO A 193 18.66 15.78 0.84
N GLY A 194 19.31 14.66 0.54
CA GLY A 194 20.19 13.94 1.46
C GLY A 194 19.48 13.15 2.57
N THR A 195 18.16 12.94 2.49
CA THR A 195 17.41 12.26 3.57
C THR A 195 17.06 10.81 3.30
N ILE A 196 17.24 10.33 2.07
CA ILE A 196 17.10 8.92 1.71
C ILE A 196 18.14 8.59 0.65
N THR A 197 18.68 7.37 0.69
CA THR A 197 19.69 6.90 -0.26
C THR A 197 19.23 5.63 -0.97
N PRO A 198 19.66 5.42 -2.22
CA PRO A 198 19.32 4.22 -2.98
C PRO A 198 20.25 3.06 -2.61
N HIS A 199 19.68 1.88 -2.36
CA HIS A 199 20.39 0.69 -1.87
C HIS A 199 20.03 -0.54 -2.68
N THR A 200 20.94 -1.51 -2.72
CA THR A 200 20.75 -2.81 -3.39
C THR A 200 20.79 -3.98 -2.43
N LYS A 201 21.35 -3.83 -1.22
CA LYS A 201 21.44 -4.92 -0.25
C LYS A 201 20.84 -4.52 1.09
N PHE A 202 20.00 -5.39 1.61
CA PHE A 202 19.37 -5.21 2.91
C PHE A 202 19.04 -6.54 3.57
N LYS A 203 18.88 -6.51 4.89
CA LYS A 203 18.24 -7.58 5.67
C LYS A 203 16.78 -7.23 5.94
N ALA A 204 15.94 -8.24 6.00
CA ALA A 204 14.53 -8.10 6.29
C ALA A 204 13.98 -9.27 7.08
N GLU A 205 12.95 -9.00 7.87
CA GLU A 205 12.05 -10.03 8.39
C GLU A 205 10.91 -10.21 7.40
N VAL A 206 10.61 -11.45 7.03
CA VAL A 206 9.56 -11.77 6.06
C VAL A 206 8.66 -12.90 6.54
N TYR A 207 7.36 -12.75 6.29
CA TYR A 207 6.36 -13.80 6.38
C TYR A 207 6.07 -14.34 4.98
N ILE A 208 6.14 -15.65 4.79
CA ILE A 208 5.82 -16.30 3.51
C ILE A 208 4.38 -16.78 3.54
N LEU A 209 3.55 -16.34 2.59
CA LEU A 209 2.13 -16.68 2.57
C LEU A 209 1.94 -18.18 2.30
N LYS A 210 1.00 -18.77 3.05
CA LYS A 210 0.50 -20.13 2.86
C LYS A 210 -0.32 -20.23 1.59
N LYS A 211 -0.57 -21.47 1.15
CA LYS A 211 -1.45 -21.77 0.02
C LYS A 211 -2.86 -21.20 0.21
N GLU A 212 -3.41 -21.31 1.42
CA GLU A 212 -4.76 -20.86 1.77
C GLU A 212 -4.88 -19.34 1.73
N GLU A 213 -3.75 -18.64 1.81
CA GLU A 213 -3.62 -17.20 1.78
C GLU A 213 -3.28 -16.66 0.38
N GLY A 214 -3.32 -17.52 -0.65
CA GLY A 214 -2.97 -17.16 -2.04
C GLY A 214 -1.48 -17.26 -2.38
N GLY A 215 -0.65 -17.70 -1.42
CA GLY A 215 0.79 -17.83 -1.55
C GLY A 215 1.26 -19.10 -2.25
N ARG A 216 2.44 -19.58 -1.87
CA ARG A 216 3.08 -20.75 -2.51
C ARG A 216 2.51 -22.06 -2.01
N HIS A 217 2.52 -23.07 -2.88
CA HIS A 217 2.24 -24.46 -2.52
C HIS A 217 3.48 -25.23 -2.08
N THR A 218 4.65 -24.80 -2.55
CA THR A 218 5.92 -25.48 -2.37
C THR A 218 6.96 -24.55 -1.74
N PRO A 219 7.93 -25.10 -1.01
CA PRO A 219 9.04 -24.31 -0.49
C PRO A 219 9.81 -23.59 -1.59
N PHE A 220 10.61 -22.61 -1.19
CA PHE A 220 11.69 -22.09 -2.01
C PHE A 220 13.04 -22.31 -1.33
N HIS A 221 14.09 -22.34 -2.14
CA HIS A 221 15.46 -22.59 -1.69
C HIS A 221 16.28 -21.30 -1.70
N ASN A 222 17.49 -21.40 -1.15
CA ASN A 222 18.46 -20.31 -1.24
C ASN A 222 18.68 -19.85 -2.69
N LYS A 223 18.96 -18.56 -2.88
CA LYS A 223 19.07 -17.90 -4.20
C LYS A 223 17.77 -17.86 -5.01
N TYR A 224 16.63 -17.95 -4.34
CA TYR A 224 15.33 -17.69 -4.95
C TYR A 224 15.28 -16.25 -5.48
N ARG A 225 14.72 -16.05 -6.68
CA ARG A 225 14.71 -14.75 -7.38
C ARG A 225 13.30 -14.21 -7.68
N PRO A 226 12.54 -13.77 -6.66
CA PRO A 226 11.24 -13.15 -6.85
C PRO A 226 11.34 -11.67 -7.24
N GLN A 227 10.19 -11.03 -7.43
CA GLN A 227 10.04 -9.59 -7.48
C GLN A 227 9.74 -9.04 -6.09
N PHE A 228 10.36 -7.91 -5.74
CA PHE A 228 10.11 -7.17 -4.52
C PHE A 228 9.34 -5.90 -4.87
N TYR A 229 8.13 -5.78 -4.35
CA TYR A 229 7.28 -4.62 -4.53
C TYR A 229 7.54 -3.60 -3.41
N PHE A 230 8.24 -2.53 -3.75
CA PHE A 230 8.47 -1.38 -2.88
C PHE A 230 7.61 -0.21 -3.36
N ARG A 231 6.72 0.29 -2.50
CA ARG A 231 5.85 1.45 -2.78
C ARG A 231 5.05 1.30 -4.08
N THR A 232 5.62 1.74 -5.21
CA THR A 232 4.98 1.76 -6.53
C THR A 232 5.70 0.91 -7.58
N THR A 233 6.79 0.21 -7.23
CA THR A 233 7.63 -0.53 -8.19
C THR A 233 7.96 -1.95 -7.76
N ASP A 234 8.01 -2.84 -8.75
CA ASP A 234 8.57 -4.19 -8.64
C ASP A 234 10.05 -4.17 -9.06
N VAL A 235 10.92 -4.72 -8.22
CA VAL A 235 12.36 -4.89 -8.53
C VAL A 235 12.74 -6.34 -8.24
N THR A 236 13.33 -7.02 -9.22
CA THR A 236 13.82 -8.38 -9.02
C THR A 236 14.97 -8.38 -8.02
N GLY A 237 14.99 -9.34 -7.11
CA GLY A 237 16.10 -9.53 -6.18
C GLY A 237 16.39 -11.00 -5.95
N GLU A 238 17.59 -11.31 -5.48
CA GLU A 238 17.99 -12.64 -5.03
C GLU A 238 17.91 -12.71 -3.50
N ILE A 239 17.27 -13.76 -2.98
CA ILE A 239 17.21 -14.04 -1.55
C ILE A 239 18.40 -14.90 -1.14
N VAL A 240 19.13 -14.44 -0.14
CA VAL A 240 20.16 -15.19 0.58
C VAL A 240 19.61 -15.59 1.94
N LEU A 241 19.49 -16.90 2.16
CA LEU A 241 19.05 -17.47 3.43
C LEU A 241 20.19 -17.50 4.46
N GLU A 242 19.84 -17.52 5.74
CA GLU A 242 20.79 -17.69 6.83
C GLU A 242 21.57 -19.01 6.72
N ALA A 243 22.80 -19.01 7.24
CA ALA A 243 23.67 -20.17 7.22
C ALA A 243 22.98 -21.38 7.90
N GLY A 244 22.92 -22.50 7.19
CA GLY A 244 22.28 -23.73 7.67
C GLY A 244 20.79 -23.85 7.30
N ARG A 245 20.16 -22.83 6.72
CA ARG A 245 18.78 -22.93 6.21
C ARG A 245 18.75 -23.21 4.71
N GLU A 246 18.32 -24.41 4.34
CA GLU A 246 18.28 -24.86 2.93
C GLU A 246 16.98 -24.49 2.20
N MET A 247 15.87 -24.34 2.94
CA MET A 247 14.57 -24.03 2.39
C MET A 247 13.69 -23.24 3.35
N VAL A 248 12.71 -22.55 2.79
CA VAL A 248 11.67 -21.81 3.53
C VAL A 248 10.31 -22.33 3.10
N MET A 249 9.48 -22.70 4.08
CA MET A 249 8.15 -23.24 3.86
C MET A 249 7.09 -22.12 3.81
N PRO A 250 6.00 -22.29 3.05
CA PRO A 250 4.83 -21.43 3.18
C PRO A 250 4.32 -21.41 4.63
N GLY A 251 4.11 -20.21 5.18
CA GLY A 251 3.75 -19.96 6.58
C GLY A 251 4.91 -19.65 7.51
N ASP A 252 6.17 -19.74 7.05
CA ASP A 252 7.33 -19.40 7.87
C ASP A 252 7.50 -17.88 8.04
N ASN A 253 7.96 -17.47 9.22
CA ASN A 253 8.60 -16.18 9.45
C ASN A 253 10.11 -16.38 9.45
N VAL A 254 10.84 -15.64 8.61
CA VAL A 254 12.28 -15.80 8.42
C VAL A 254 12.99 -14.47 8.23
N THR A 255 14.22 -14.39 8.74
CA THR A 255 15.16 -13.35 8.36
C THR A 255 15.80 -13.71 7.02
N ILE A 256 15.84 -12.77 6.09
CA ILE A 256 16.51 -12.91 4.80
C ILE A 256 17.46 -11.75 4.55
N GLU A 257 18.49 -12.01 3.75
CA GLU A 257 19.24 -10.97 3.06
C GLU A 257 18.80 -10.93 1.59
N VAL A 258 18.63 -9.74 1.03
CA VAL A 258 18.14 -9.54 -0.33
C VAL A 258 19.14 -8.71 -1.12
N HIS A 259 19.46 -9.17 -2.34
CA HIS A 259 20.28 -8.44 -3.30
C HIS A 259 19.42 -8.05 -4.51
N LEU A 260 19.07 -6.77 -4.63
CA LEU A 260 18.28 -6.23 -5.74
C LEU A 260 19.12 -6.03 -7.00
N ILE A 261 18.53 -6.24 -8.18
CA ILE A 261 19.22 -5.99 -9.46
C ILE A 261 19.37 -4.50 -9.77
N ASN A 262 18.49 -3.65 -9.22
CA ASN A 262 18.49 -2.20 -9.38
C ASN A 262 18.37 -1.56 -8.00
N PRO A 263 19.02 -0.41 -7.76
CA PRO A 263 18.97 0.25 -6.47
C PRO A 263 17.60 0.92 -6.25
N VAL A 264 17.12 0.83 -5.00
CA VAL A 264 15.84 1.37 -4.55
C VAL A 264 16.08 2.28 -3.35
N ALA A 265 15.46 3.46 -3.35
CA ALA A 265 15.49 4.36 -2.20
C ALA A 265 14.82 3.68 -1.00
N MET A 266 15.55 3.39 0.07
CA MET A 266 15.00 2.67 1.22
C MET A 266 15.66 3.09 2.54
N ASP A 267 14.91 2.90 3.61
CA ASP A 267 15.36 3.06 5.00
C ASP A 267 14.92 1.84 5.82
N THR A 268 15.53 1.67 6.99
CA THR A 268 15.07 0.70 7.98
C THR A 268 13.59 0.96 8.33
N GLY A 269 12.81 -0.11 8.37
CA GLY A 269 11.38 -0.08 8.62
C GLY A 269 10.51 -0.02 7.36
N LEU A 270 11.10 0.19 6.17
CA LEU A 270 10.36 0.15 4.91
C LEU A 270 9.72 -1.24 4.70
N ARG A 271 8.41 -1.26 4.47
CA ARG A 271 7.66 -2.48 4.17
C ARG A 271 7.66 -2.76 2.68
N PHE A 272 7.59 -4.04 2.33
CA PHE A 272 7.53 -4.51 0.95
C PHE A 272 6.72 -5.81 0.85
N ALA A 273 6.29 -6.13 -0.38
CA ALA A 273 5.72 -7.44 -0.70
C ALA A 273 6.68 -8.22 -1.60
N ILE A 274 6.69 -9.54 -1.46
CA ILE A 274 7.42 -10.45 -2.35
C ILE A 274 6.39 -11.03 -3.33
N ARG A 275 6.68 -10.98 -4.62
CA ARG A 275 5.75 -11.37 -5.68
C ARG A 275 6.41 -12.34 -6.68
N GLU A 276 5.61 -13.28 -7.16
CA GLU A 276 5.98 -14.23 -8.22
C GLU A 276 4.80 -14.40 -9.18
N GLY A 277 5.05 -14.27 -10.49
CA GLY A 277 4.00 -14.42 -11.50
C GLY A 277 2.80 -13.48 -11.30
N GLY A 278 3.04 -12.29 -10.73
CA GLY A 278 2.00 -11.30 -10.41
C GLY A 278 1.25 -11.53 -9.09
N ARG A 279 1.50 -12.64 -8.40
CA ARG A 279 0.87 -12.98 -7.10
C ARG A 279 1.77 -12.64 -5.93
N THR A 280 1.19 -12.25 -4.81
CA THR A 280 1.94 -12.02 -3.56
C THR A 280 2.24 -13.34 -2.88
N VAL A 281 3.51 -13.61 -2.63
CA VAL A 281 4.02 -14.84 -1.99
C VAL A 281 4.69 -14.59 -0.64
N GLY A 282 4.99 -13.34 -0.32
CA GLY A 282 5.57 -12.93 0.95
C GLY A 282 5.24 -11.48 1.29
N ALA A 283 5.34 -11.14 2.57
CA ALA A 283 5.32 -9.77 3.06
C ALA A 283 6.53 -9.55 3.99
N GLY A 284 7.12 -8.36 3.96
CA GLY A 284 8.38 -8.11 4.64
C GLY A 284 8.59 -6.69 5.10
N GLN A 285 9.56 -6.54 6.00
CA GLN A 285 10.04 -5.24 6.47
C GLN A 285 11.56 -5.22 6.50
N VAL A 286 12.16 -4.17 5.93
CA VAL A 286 13.60 -3.92 5.99
C VAL A 286 14.02 -3.71 7.44
N THR A 287 14.93 -4.52 7.96
CA THR A 287 15.49 -4.40 9.31
C THR A 287 16.85 -3.74 9.33
N THR A 288 17.63 -3.88 8.27
CA THR A 288 18.97 -3.27 8.17
C THR A 288 19.32 -3.03 6.71
N VAL A 289 19.75 -1.82 6.39
CA VAL A 289 20.35 -1.49 5.09
C VAL A 289 21.84 -1.83 5.14
N ILE A 290 22.34 -2.56 4.14
CA ILE A 290 23.73 -3.02 4.07
C ILE A 290 24.54 -2.19 3.06
N GLU A 291 24.00 -2.04 1.85
CA GLU A 291 24.66 -1.39 0.71
C GLU A 291 23.64 -0.69 -0.19
#